data_AF-A0A534Q1K5-F1
#
_entry.id   AF-A0A534Q1K5-F1
#
_cell.length_a   1.000
_cell.length_b   1.000
_cell.length_c   1.000
_cell.angle_alpha   90.00
_cell.angle_beta   90.00
_cell.angle_gamma   90.00
#
_symmetry.space_group_name_H-M   'P 1'
#
loop_
_entity.id
_entity.type
_entity.pdbx_description
1 polymer ?
#
loop_
_entity_poly.entity_id
_entity_poly.type
_entity_poly.pdbx_seq_one_letter_code
_entity_poly.pdbx_strand_id
1 'polypeptide(L)'
;MTRSHSAIAWLCCAALTVAFGCASSPKKQPGAAKKRTVLMTEYDDARVGRESVQDVKAEIGVLDDPALAAYVDGIGRKLLRGVPRRGFDYQFYVVDMVEPNAFALPGGYIFVSRGLLALANNEDELACVIGHEITHAANRHAAAQQALQESLPSLILPGAAAKFASYNREMEREADEGGQILCAAAGYDPIGMSTFLTSLAMSSRLELGYTRNPTFFDTHPGSEERAAANAVRAREIRWQRDPALGDPRAALLRKIAGLEVGQRPEAGVFEGDRFLHPALGFTVRFPPGWKKSNSNRAVGAVQPRGEAVVLVAADSPPGEVGQVARQWLERQQPPLDVEDSRPVKIGGVDAWRVEASAAGRSGAVRAQLTFIPFGDATWRITGAAPAPLARRHEEAIAATARSFRPLTSEERAGIEVTRVQIETARAGEGIAELSRRSRNVWSVNDTAVYNGVFADHRFAEGELVKIAVREPYVSPAR
;
A
#
# COMPACT_ATOMS: atom_id res chain seq x y z
N MET A 1 43.91 -37.31 -31.30
CA MET A 1 44.78 -36.93 -30.17
C MET A 1 45.91 -36.08 -30.71
N THR A 2 45.89 -34.77 -30.44
CA THR A 2 47.05 -33.92 -30.09
C THR A 2 46.55 -32.48 -29.91
N ARG A 3 46.93 -31.90 -28.77
CA ARG A 3 46.69 -30.51 -28.35
C ARG A 3 47.59 -29.54 -29.11
N SER A 4 47.25 -28.24 -29.10
CA SER A 4 48.08 -27.13 -28.57
C SER A 4 47.49 -25.78 -29.06
N HIS A 5 46.98 -24.90 -28.17
CA HIS A 5 47.61 -23.62 -27.68
C HIS A 5 47.56 -22.49 -28.74
N SER A 6 47.34 -21.19 -28.51
CA SER A 6 47.41 -20.26 -27.38
C SER A 6 46.80 -18.92 -27.88
N ALA A 7 46.01 -18.17 -27.11
CA ALA A 7 46.38 -17.01 -26.28
C ALA A 7 46.28 -15.60 -26.96
N ILE A 8 45.45 -14.74 -26.34
CA ILE A 8 45.69 -13.34 -25.89
C ILE A 8 45.98 -12.22 -26.92
N ALA A 9 45.17 -11.15 -26.87
CA ALA A 9 45.52 -9.70 -26.75
C ALA A 9 44.40 -8.81 -27.35
N TRP A 10 43.64 -8.04 -26.55
CA TRP A 10 43.84 -6.65 -26.09
C TRP A 10 43.67 -5.53 -27.16
N LEU A 11 42.78 -4.58 -26.81
CA LEU A 11 42.79 -3.11 -27.02
C LEU A 11 42.17 -2.40 -28.25
N CYS A 12 41.38 -1.39 -27.85
CA CYS A 12 41.36 0.01 -28.31
C CYS A 12 40.39 0.49 -29.42
N CYS A 13 39.41 1.28 -28.94
CA CYS A 13 39.05 2.64 -29.38
C CYS A 13 39.61 3.19 -30.70
N ALA A 14 38.73 3.71 -31.56
CA ALA A 14 38.75 5.11 -32.01
C ALA A 14 37.49 5.48 -32.80
N ALA A 15 37.05 6.71 -32.60
CA ALA A 15 35.91 7.38 -33.20
C ALA A 15 36.19 7.86 -34.64
N LEU A 16 35.14 8.18 -35.41
CA LEU A 16 35.03 9.48 -36.10
C LEU A 16 33.61 9.71 -36.68
N THR A 17 33.07 10.87 -36.35
CA THR A 17 31.88 11.55 -36.92
C THR A 17 32.17 12.22 -38.26
N VAL A 18 31.15 12.43 -39.11
CA VAL A 18 30.67 13.73 -39.65
C VAL A 18 29.50 13.52 -40.64
N ALA A 19 28.58 14.49 -40.61
CA ALA A 19 27.22 14.54 -41.16
C ALA A 19 27.09 14.96 -42.64
N PHE A 20 25.90 14.80 -43.24
CA PHE A 20 25.02 15.88 -43.76
C PHE A 20 23.76 15.33 -44.45
N GLY A 21 22.62 16.01 -44.30
CA GLY A 21 21.41 15.78 -45.12
C GLY A 21 20.12 16.35 -44.53
N CYS A 22 19.86 17.64 -44.77
CA CYS A 22 18.64 18.35 -44.42
C CYS A 22 17.41 17.84 -45.19
N ALA A 23 16.27 17.66 -44.50
CA ALA A 23 14.94 17.79 -45.08
C ALA A 23 13.97 18.34 -44.01
N SER A 24 13.44 19.52 -44.28
CA SER A 24 12.50 20.28 -43.47
C SER A 24 11.07 19.76 -43.64
N SER A 25 10.34 19.61 -42.53
CA SER A 25 8.87 19.39 -42.47
C SER A 25 8.34 19.76 -41.08
N PRO A 26 7.05 20.12 -40.95
CA PRO A 26 6.60 21.24 -40.12
C PRO A 26 6.54 20.91 -38.62
N LYS A 27 6.69 21.96 -37.81
CA LYS A 27 6.54 21.97 -36.34
C LYS A 27 5.25 21.26 -35.92
N LYS A 28 5.34 19.99 -35.53
CA LYS A 28 4.42 19.40 -34.54
C LYS A 28 4.75 20.05 -33.20
N GLN A 29 3.79 20.75 -32.61
CA GLN A 29 3.87 21.07 -31.19
C GLN A 29 3.99 19.73 -30.44
N PRO A 30 5.02 19.53 -29.61
CA PRO A 30 5.03 18.38 -28.74
C PRO A 30 3.91 18.59 -27.73
N GLY A 31 2.88 17.73 -27.78
CA GLY A 31 2.06 17.47 -26.60
C GLY A 31 3.04 17.16 -25.47
N ALA A 32 2.98 17.96 -24.40
CA ALA A 32 4.01 18.00 -23.38
C ALA A 32 4.28 16.59 -22.82
N ALA A 33 5.37 15.96 -23.27
CA ALA A 33 5.97 14.88 -22.53
C ALA A 33 6.25 15.44 -21.13
N LYS A 34 5.68 14.81 -20.09
CA LYS A 34 5.96 15.20 -18.69
C LYS A 34 7.47 15.31 -18.53
N LYS A 35 7.98 16.53 -18.33
CA LYS A 35 9.41 16.76 -18.17
C LYS A 35 9.90 15.91 -17.00
N ARG A 36 10.84 15.01 -17.28
CA ARG A 36 11.57 14.20 -16.29
C ARG A 36 12.06 15.14 -15.19
N THR A 37 11.55 14.96 -13.98
CA THR A 37 12.07 15.67 -12.81
C THR A 37 13.12 14.78 -12.19
N VAL A 38 14.39 15.09 -12.43
CA VAL A 38 15.45 14.60 -11.53
C VAL A 38 15.33 15.45 -10.26
N LEU A 39 15.11 14.81 -9.12
CA LEU A 39 15.02 15.48 -7.82
C LEU A 39 16.41 15.97 -7.41
N MET A 40 16.79 17.18 -7.83
CA MET A 40 18.11 17.76 -7.55
C MET A 40 18.08 18.69 -6.34
N THR A 41 16.96 19.38 -6.12
CA THR A 41 16.83 20.42 -5.07
C THR A 41 15.69 20.12 -4.08
N GLU A 42 15.75 20.70 -2.88
CA GLU A 42 14.63 20.63 -1.92
C GLU A 42 13.33 21.25 -2.49
N TYR A 43 13.45 22.19 -3.44
CA TYR A 43 12.31 22.71 -4.19
C TYR A 43 11.66 21.66 -5.09
N ASP A 44 12.47 20.84 -5.77
CA ASP A 44 11.96 19.71 -6.56
C ASP A 44 11.26 18.70 -5.67
N ASP A 45 11.83 18.40 -4.50
CA ASP A 45 11.23 17.50 -3.52
C ASP A 45 9.86 18.01 -3.06
N ALA A 46 9.76 19.29 -2.69
CA ALA A 46 8.51 19.91 -2.27
C ALA A 46 7.43 19.86 -3.38
N ARG A 47 7.82 20.08 -4.64
CA ARG A 47 6.90 20.02 -5.79
C ARG A 47 6.42 18.60 -6.06
N VAL A 48 7.34 17.64 -6.18
CA VAL A 48 7.00 16.23 -6.46
C VAL A 48 6.24 15.60 -5.29
N GLY A 49 6.56 15.99 -4.06
CA GLY A 49 5.81 15.65 -2.85
C GLY A 49 4.36 16.08 -2.91
N ARG A 50 4.08 17.35 -3.27
CA ARG A 50 2.72 17.87 -3.42
C ARG A 50 1.89 17.15 -4.49
N GLU A 51 2.52 16.66 -5.55
CA GLU A 51 1.83 15.86 -6.57
C GLU A 51 1.59 14.43 -6.06
N SER A 52 2.62 13.82 -5.45
CA SER A 52 2.57 12.42 -5.01
C SER A 52 1.68 12.20 -3.80
N VAL A 53 1.56 13.18 -2.88
CA VAL A 53 0.64 13.10 -1.74
C VAL A 53 -0.81 12.95 -2.22
N GLN A 54 -1.22 13.66 -3.28
CA GLN A 54 -2.59 13.55 -3.81
C GLN A 54 -2.84 12.17 -4.42
N ASP A 55 -1.82 11.61 -5.10
CA ASP A 55 -1.88 10.25 -5.63
C ASP A 55 -2.02 9.21 -4.52
N VAL A 56 -1.27 9.35 -3.42
CA VAL A 56 -1.34 8.46 -2.26
C VAL A 56 -2.70 8.55 -1.58
N LYS A 57 -3.19 9.77 -1.34
CA LYS A 57 -4.52 9.99 -0.75
C LYS A 57 -5.63 9.37 -1.61
N ALA A 58 -5.52 9.49 -2.94
CA ALA A 58 -6.50 8.92 -3.86
C ALA A 58 -6.40 7.40 -4.00
N GLU A 59 -5.20 6.80 -3.85
CA GLU A 59 -5.00 5.35 -4.00
C GLU A 59 -5.24 4.59 -2.69
N ILE A 60 -4.57 5.00 -1.62
CA ILE A 60 -4.55 4.32 -0.32
C ILE A 60 -5.64 4.86 0.60
N GLY A 61 -5.91 6.17 0.54
CA GLY A 61 -6.83 6.83 1.46
C GLY A 61 -6.16 7.25 2.76
N VAL A 62 -6.71 8.32 3.35
CA VAL A 62 -6.35 8.79 4.69
C VAL A 62 -7.47 8.38 5.63
N LEU A 63 -7.11 7.87 6.80
CA LEU A 63 -8.07 7.50 7.81
C LEU A 63 -8.77 8.75 8.35
N ASP A 64 -10.10 8.74 8.35
CA ASP A 64 -10.92 9.82 8.90
C ASP A 64 -11.02 9.70 10.43
N ASP A 65 -9.90 9.95 11.10
CA ASP A 65 -9.79 9.98 12.55
C ASP A 65 -8.94 11.19 12.98
N PRO A 66 -9.56 12.35 13.26
CA PRO A 66 -8.85 13.56 13.66
C PRO A 66 -8.05 13.40 14.95
N ALA A 67 -8.49 12.54 15.88
CA ALA A 67 -7.82 12.35 17.15
C ALA A 67 -6.54 11.53 16.99
N LEU A 68 -6.57 10.49 16.15
CA LEU A 68 -5.41 9.68 15.83
C LEU A 68 -4.43 10.44 14.92
N ALA A 69 -4.94 11.22 13.97
CA ALA A 69 -4.11 12.11 13.14
C ALA A 69 -3.36 13.14 13.98
N ALA A 70 -4.05 13.81 14.92
CA ALA A 70 -3.42 14.77 15.82
C ALA A 70 -2.40 14.11 16.77
N TYR A 71 -2.64 12.87 17.19
CA TYR A 71 -1.70 12.11 17.99
C TYR A 71 -0.40 11.80 17.23
N VAL A 72 -0.49 11.30 16.00
CA VAL A 72 0.66 11.01 15.14
C VAL A 72 1.41 12.30 14.76
N ASP A 73 0.71 13.39 14.41
CA ASP A 73 1.35 14.70 14.19
C ASP A 73 2.07 15.17 15.46
N GLY A 74 1.45 15.04 16.64
CA GLY A 74 2.07 15.40 17.92
C GLY A 74 3.40 14.68 18.19
N ILE A 75 3.49 13.37 17.90
CA ILE A 75 4.74 12.61 17.99
C ILE A 75 5.76 13.15 16.99
N GLY A 76 5.36 13.31 15.72
CA GLY A 76 6.20 13.86 14.66
C GLY A 76 6.78 15.23 15.02
N ARG A 77 5.95 16.15 15.53
CA ARG A 77 6.36 17.49 15.95
C ARG A 77 7.38 17.46 17.09
N LYS A 78 7.26 16.53 18.04
CA LYS A 78 8.25 16.37 19.12
C LYS A 78 9.61 15.94 18.56
N LEU A 79 9.62 15.01 17.60
CA LEU A 79 10.84 14.49 16.95
C LEU A 79 11.53 15.58 16.10
N LEU A 80 10.75 16.40 15.39
CA LEU A 80 11.27 17.48 14.54
C LEU A 80 12.10 18.52 15.30
N ARG A 81 11.98 18.61 16.63
CA ARG A 81 12.85 19.47 17.46
C ARG A 81 14.34 19.10 17.34
N GLY A 82 14.64 17.83 17.02
CA GLY A 82 16.00 17.34 16.77
C GLY A 82 16.44 17.40 15.31
N VAL A 83 15.60 17.91 14.39
CA VAL A 83 15.86 17.90 12.95
C VAL A 83 16.31 19.28 12.48
N PRO A 84 17.40 19.40 11.70
CA PRO A 84 17.80 20.65 11.07
C PRO A 84 16.68 21.22 10.18
N ARG A 85 16.51 22.55 10.18
CA ARG A 85 15.51 23.21 9.32
C ARG A 85 15.76 22.88 7.84
N ARG A 86 14.69 22.57 7.10
CA ARG A 86 14.68 22.27 5.67
C ARG A 86 13.82 23.28 4.91
N GLY A 87 13.95 23.33 3.59
CA GLY A 87 13.12 24.15 2.69
C GLY A 87 11.68 23.65 2.49
N PHE A 88 11.20 22.72 3.32
CA PHE A 88 9.85 22.18 3.27
C PHE A 88 9.31 21.87 4.68
N ASP A 89 7.99 21.86 4.80
CA ASP A 89 7.29 21.54 6.05
C ASP A 89 6.89 20.07 6.11
N TYR A 90 7.14 19.45 7.26
CA TYR A 90 6.72 18.07 7.50
C TYR A 90 5.22 17.97 7.79
N GLN A 91 4.61 16.93 7.22
CA GLN A 91 3.19 16.60 7.39
C GLN A 91 3.05 15.10 7.65
N PHE A 92 2.22 14.74 8.62
CA PHE A 92 2.02 13.35 9.05
C PHE A 92 0.60 12.90 8.73
N TYR A 93 0.45 11.69 8.21
CA TYR A 93 -0.82 11.12 7.79
C TYR A 93 -0.98 9.70 8.33
N VAL A 94 -2.20 9.37 8.75
CA VAL A 94 -2.59 7.98 9.00
C VAL A 94 -3.34 7.47 7.78
N VAL A 95 -2.89 6.36 7.20
CA VAL A 95 -3.46 5.81 5.96
C VAL A 95 -4.20 4.52 6.18
N ASP A 96 -5.21 4.30 5.34
CA ASP A 96 -6.04 3.11 5.34
C ASP A 96 -5.37 1.94 4.62
N MET A 97 -4.31 1.44 5.25
CA MET A 97 -3.56 0.27 4.79
C MET A 97 -3.54 -0.77 5.91
N VAL A 98 -3.93 -2.00 5.58
CA VAL A 98 -4.02 -3.13 6.52
C VAL A 98 -2.62 -3.58 6.91
N GLU A 99 -1.71 -3.58 5.95
CA GLU A 99 -0.34 -4.03 6.11
C GLU A 99 0.43 -3.06 7.02
N PRO A 100 1.17 -3.56 8.03
CA PRO A 100 2.05 -2.73 8.85
C PRO A 100 3.14 -2.05 8.02
N ASN A 101 3.07 -0.72 7.90
CA ASN A 101 4.00 0.05 7.09
C ASN A 101 4.06 1.53 7.50
N ALA A 102 5.19 2.17 7.21
CA ALA A 102 5.34 3.62 7.17
C ALA A 102 6.24 3.99 5.98
N PHE A 103 6.05 5.18 5.43
CA PHE A 103 6.89 5.66 4.34
C PHE A 103 6.92 7.19 4.26
N ALA A 104 8.04 7.70 3.76
CA ALA A 104 8.24 9.11 3.44
C ALA A 104 8.15 9.39 1.93
N LEU A 105 7.47 10.48 1.56
CA LEU A 105 7.59 11.08 0.23
C LEU A 105 8.54 12.29 0.26
N PRO A 106 9.12 12.68 -0.90
CA PRO A 106 9.85 13.93 -1.03
C PRO A 106 9.05 15.12 -0.48
N GLY A 107 9.72 16.08 0.16
CA GLY A 107 9.07 17.27 0.70
C GLY A 107 8.41 17.09 2.08
N GLY A 108 8.74 16.03 2.82
CA GLY A 108 8.40 15.90 4.24
C GLY A 108 7.05 15.26 4.55
N TYR A 109 6.43 14.55 3.60
CA TYR A 109 5.17 13.85 3.85
C TYR A 109 5.44 12.45 4.40
N ILE A 110 5.06 12.20 5.64
CA ILE A 110 5.22 10.92 6.33
C ILE A 110 3.85 10.26 6.47
N PHE A 111 3.76 8.99 6.07
CA PHE A 111 2.54 8.20 6.15
C PHE A 111 2.76 7.02 7.08
N VAL A 112 1.78 6.78 7.95
CA VAL A 112 1.76 5.66 8.90
C VAL A 112 0.50 4.85 8.65
N SER A 113 0.63 3.55 8.40
CA SER A 113 -0.54 2.71 8.19
C SER A 113 -1.26 2.40 9.49
N ARG A 114 -2.58 2.20 9.43
CA ARG A 114 -3.32 1.65 10.58
C ARG A 114 -2.84 0.24 10.97
N GLY A 115 -2.35 -0.56 10.01
CA GLY A 115 -1.67 -1.82 10.30
C GLY A 115 -0.48 -1.64 11.23
N LEU A 116 0.32 -0.59 11.01
CA LEU A 116 1.47 -0.29 11.85
C LEU A 116 1.05 0.12 13.26
N LEU A 117 0.02 0.96 13.36
CA LEU A 117 -0.53 1.40 14.64
C LEU A 117 -1.11 0.23 15.44
N ALA A 118 -1.75 -0.74 14.76
CA ALA A 118 -2.23 -1.96 15.40
C ALA A 118 -1.07 -2.84 15.90
N LEU A 119 0.01 -2.95 15.13
CA LEU A 119 1.18 -3.77 15.47
C LEU A 119 2.02 -3.16 16.61
N ALA A 120 2.24 -1.85 16.60
CA ALA A 120 3.06 -1.16 17.60
C ALA A 120 2.53 -1.37 19.03
N ASN A 121 3.43 -1.60 19.98
CA ASN A 121 3.11 -2.00 21.35
C ASN A 121 3.22 -0.87 22.37
N ASN A 122 3.85 0.24 22.01
CA ASN A 122 3.97 1.44 22.83
C ASN A 122 4.32 2.68 21.98
N GLU A 123 4.19 3.88 22.55
CA GLU A 123 4.48 5.15 21.87
C GLU A 123 5.96 5.29 21.47
N ASP A 124 6.89 4.64 22.17
CA ASP A 124 8.33 4.72 21.86
C ASP A 124 8.66 4.01 20.55
N GLU A 125 8.07 2.84 20.32
CA GLU A 125 8.13 2.12 19.04
C GLU A 125 7.64 2.98 17.89
N LEU A 126 6.44 3.56 18.03
CA LEU A 126 5.84 4.41 17.01
C LEU A 126 6.71 5.66 16.75
N ALA A 127 7.21 6.30 17.80
CA ALA A 127 8.08 7.45 17.68
C ALA A 127 9.37 7.13 16.92
N CYS A 128 9.98 5.97 17.16
CA CYS A 128 11.24 5.62 16.49
C CYS A 128 11.02 5.25 15.02
N VAL A 129 9.90 4.62 14.66
CA VAL A 129 9.52 4.43 13.26
C VAL A 129 9.28 5.76 12.57
N ILE A 130 8.54 6.69 13.18
CA ILE A 130 8.34 8.02 12.60
C ILE A 130 9.68 8.77 12.48
N GLY A 131 10.58 8.63 13.45
CA GLY A 131 11.93 9.20 13.40
C GLY A 131 12.77 8.64 12.25
N HIS A 132 12.63 7.35 11.96
CA HIS A 132 13.26 6.69 10.81
C HIS A 132 12.75 7.29 9.49
N GLU A 133 11.44 7.44 9.33
CA GLU A 133 10.86 8.07 8.13
C GLU A 133 11.24 9.55 7.98
N ILE A 134 11.29 10.29 9.10
CA ILE A 134 11.80 11.68 9.11
C ILE A 134 13.25 11.72 8.62
N THR A 135 14.07 10.73 8.99
CA THR A 135 15.47 10.64 8.55
C THR A 135 15.57 10.35 7.05
N HIS A 136 14.74 9.45 6.49
CA HIS A 136 14.65 9.25 5.04
C HIS A 136 14.31 10.54 4.29
N ALA A 137 13.34 11.30 4.79
CA ALA A 137 12.95 12.58 4.20
C ALA A 137 14.07 13.63 4.34
N ALA A 138 14.68 13.75 5.52
CA ALA A 138 15.74 14.72 5.80
C ALA A 138 16.99 14.46 4.96
N ASN A 139 17.36 13.19 4.76
CA ASN A 139 18.51 12.80 3.94
C ASN A 139 18.16 12.68 2.44
N ARG A 140 16.92 12.99 2.06
CA ARG A 140 16.44 12.96 0.67
C ARG A 140 16.63 11.59 0.01
N HIS A 141 16.50 10.50 0.77
CA HIS A 141 16.71 9.13 0.26
C HIS A 141 15.76 8.80 -0.91
N ALA A 142 14.52 9.32 -0.91
CA ALA A 142 13.56 9.14 -2.00
C ALA A 142 14.00 9.80 -3.33
N ALA A 143 14.78 10.90 -3.27
CA ALA A 143 15.33 11.56 -4.46
C ALA A 143 16.38 10.71 -5.17
N ALA A 144 17.22 10.02 -4.39
CA ALA A 144 18.19 9.07 -4.90
C ALA A 144 17.53 7.83 -5.56
N GLN A 145 16.28 7.54 -5.22
CA GLN A 145 15.55 6.35 -5.65
C GLN A 145 14.73 6.56 -6.93
N GLN A 146 14.15 7.75 -7.14
CA GLN A 146 13.41 8.06 -8.38
C GLN A 146 14.27 7.98 -9.65
N ALA A 147 15.59 8.20 -9.53
CA ALA A 147 16.52 8.03 -10.65
C ALA A 147 16.57 6.59 -11.22
N LEU A 148 16.08 5.59 -10.46
CA LEU A 148 16.13 4.17 -10.81
C LEU A 148 14.81 3.61 -11.40
N GLN A 149 13.69 4.37 -11.33
CA GLN A 149 12.32 3.83 -11.44
C GLN A 149 11.65 3.98 -12.83
N GLU A 150 12.33 4.53 -13.84
CA GLU A 150 11.72 4.98 -15.11
C GLU A 150 11.31 3.87 -16.11
N SER A 151 11.01 2.62 -15.68
CA SER A 151 10.95 1.46 -16.59
C SER A 151 9.67 0.60 -16.61
N LEU A 152 8.46 1.08 -16.24
CA LEU A 152 7.21 0.26 -16.34
C LEU A 152 6.05 0.94 -17.13
N PRO A 153 5.32 0.22 -18.02
CA PRO A 153 4.16 0.74 -18.77
C PRO A 153 2.82 0.59 -18.01
N SER A 154 1.93 1.58 -18.17
CA SER A 154 0.76 1.90 -17.33
C SER A 154 -0.58 1.25 -17.69
N LEU A 155 -0.61 0.10 -18.38
CA LEU A 155 -1.88 -0.46 -18.89
C LEU A 155 -2.70 -1.22 -17.83
N ILE A 156 -2.11 -1.56 -16.68
CA ILE A 156 -2.69 -2.50 -15.69
C ILE A 156 -2.91 -1.88 -14.30
N LEU A 157 -2.31 -0.74 -13.97
CA LEU A 157 -2.44 -0.09 -12.65
C LEU A 157 -2.61 1.43 -12.77
N PRO A 158 -3.44 2.06 -11.91
CA PRO A 158 -3.36 3.50 -11.68
C PRO A 158 -1.93 3.88 -11.26
N GLY A 159 -1.34 4.88 -11.90
CA GLY A 159 0.10 5.21 -11.85
C GLY A 159 0.69 5.62 -10.49
N ALA A 160 -0.03 5.45 -9.38
CA ALA A 160 0.50 5.62 -8.02
C ALA A 160 1.26 4.36 -7.54
N ALA A 161 0.79 3.18 -7.92
CA ALA A 161 1.33 1.90 -7.47
C ALA A 161 2.62 1.45 -8.21
N ALA A 162 3.36 2.38 -8.83
CA ALA A 162 4.68 2.13 -9.44
C ALA A 162 5.79 3.04 -8.87
N LYS A 163 5.48 3.84 -7.83
CA LYS A 163 6.33 4.87 -7.22
C LYS A 163 7.08 4.49 -5.92
N PHE A 164 6.87 3.31 -5.35
CA PHE A 164 7.55 2.85 -4.12
C PHE A 164 8.55 1.76 -4.48
N ALA A 165 9.84 2.08 -4.41
CA ALA A 165 10.90 1.08 -4.47
C ALA A 165 11.41 0.82 -3.04
N SER A 166 12.11 -0.28 -2.82
CA SER A 166 12.77 -0.55 -1.54
C SER A 166 14.09 0.24 -1.44
N TYR A 167 14.43 0.72 -0.25
CA TYR A 167 15.67 1.44 0.00
C TYR A 167 16.88 0.49 0.07
N ASN A 168 18.08 1.01 -0.16
CA ASN A 168 19.29 0.21 -0.04
C ASN A 168 19.72 0.07 1.44
N ARG A 169 20.58 -0.92 1.73
CA ARG A 169 21.00 -1.23 3.11
C ARG A 169 21.68 -0.07 3.85
N GLU A 170 22.39 0.79 3.13
CA GLU A 170 23.08 1.93 3.77
C GLU A 170 22.07 3.00 4.18
N MET A 171 21.10 3.31 3.31
CA MET A 171 20.00 4.22 3.62
C MET A 171 19.18 3.73 4.81
N GLU A 172 18.91 2.43 4.90
CA GLU A 172 18.24 1.83 6.07
C GLU A 172 19.06 2.01 7.35
N ARG A 173 20.38 1.79 7.28
CA ARG A 173 21.28 1.92 8.43
C ARG A 173 21.33 3.36 8.94
N GLU A 174 21.43 4.32 8.04
CA GLU A 174 21.38 5.74 8.35
C GLU A 174 20.03 6.15 8.95
N ALA A 175 18.92 5.64 8.41
CA ALA A 175 17.59 5.96 8.92
C ALA A 175 17.30 5.30 10.27
N ASP A 176 17.78 4.08 10.51
CA ASP A 176 17.75 3.42 11.83
C ASP A 176 18.51 4.24 12.87
N GLU A 177 19.73 4.66 12.55
CA GLU A 177 20.56 5.48 13.43
C GLU A 177 19.93 6.86 13.71
N GLY A 178 19.51 7.57 12.67
CA GLY A 178 18.84 8.86 12.80
C GLY A 178 17.53 8.76 13.57
N GLY A 179 16.73 7.72 13.33
CA GLY A 179 15.49 7.48 14.06
C GLY A 179 15.69 7.29 15.55
N GLN A 180 16.69 6.51 15.96
CA GLN A 180 17.04 6.33 17.38
C GLN A 180 17.56 7.62 18.02
N ILE A 181 18.37 8.40 17.30
CA ILE A 181 18.87 9.70 17.78
C ILE A 181 17.72 10.70 17.97
N LEU A 182 16.79 10.78 17.01
CA LEU A 182 15.63 11.67 17.11
C LEU A 182 14.70 11.24 18.26
N CYS A 183 14.48 9.94 18.44
CA CYS A 183 13.77 9.38 19.58
C CYS A 183 14.38 9.84 20.91
N ALA A 184 15.67 9.56 21.08
CA ALA A 184 16.41 9.91 22.29
C ALA A 184 16.37 11.42 22.58
N ALA A 185 16.56 12.27 21.55
CA ALA A 185 16.51 13.72 21.68
C ALA A 185 15.10 14.23 22.06
N ALA A 186 14.05 13.53 21.66
CA ALA A 186 12.66 13.85 21.98
C ALA A 186 12.18 13.25 23.31
N GLY A 187 13.03 12.50 24.03
CA GLY A 187 12.70 11.86 25.30
C GLY A 187 12.03 10.50 25.18
N TYR A 188 12.00 9.93 23.96
CA TYR A 188 11.54 8.57 23.66
C TYR A 188 12.66 7.54 23.86
N ASP A 189 12.31 6.30 24.20
CA ASP A 189 13.30 5.23 24.38
C ASP A 189 13.79 4.73 23.00
N PRO A 190 15.07 4.90 22.65
CA PRO A 190 15.61 4.44 21.38
C PRO A 190 15.54 2.91 21.21
N ILE A 191 15.30 2.13 22.27
CA ILE A 191 15.07 0.68 22.14
C ILE A 191 13.80 0.35 21.34
N GLY A 192 12.84 1.29 21.26
CA GLY A 192 11.60 1.13 20.53
C GLY A 192 11.80 0.75 19.06
N MET A 193 12.89 1.20 18.43
CA MET A 193 13.21 0.77 17.06
C MET A 193 13.44 -0.74 16.99
N SER A 194 14.20 -1.30 17.93
CA SER A 194 14.51 -2.72 17.96
C SER A 194 13.28 -3.57 18.22
N THR A 195 12.48 -3.22 19.24
CA THR A 195 11.30 -4.00 19.63
C THR A 195 10.20 -3.96 18.56
N PHE A 196 10.05 -2.82 17.88
CA PHE A 196 9.16 -2.73 16.72
C PHE A 196 9.64 -3.61 15.56
N LEU A 197 10.92 -3.55 15.19
CA LEU A 197 11.47 -4.38 14.11
C LEU A 197 11.33 -5.88 14.41
N THR A 198 11.46 -6.30 15.68
CA THR A 198 11.15 -7.66 16.10
C THR A 198 9.68 -8.00 15.87
N SER A 199 8.75 -7.15 16.28
CA SER A 199 7.31 -7.36 16.08
C SER A 199 6.94 -7.43 14.59
N LEU A 200 7.53 -6.56 13.76
CA LEU A 200 7.37 -6.56 12.31
C LEU A 200 7.89 -7.84 11.66
N ALA A 201 9.06 -8.34 12.10
CA ALA A 201 9.62 -9.60 11.63
C ALA A 201 8.72 -10.80 12.01
N MET A 202 8.14 -10.80 13.22
CA MET A 202 7.23 -11.87 13.65
C MET A 202 5.88 -11.82 12.92
N SER A 203 5.31 -10.65 12.72
CA SER A 203 4.08 -10.45 11.92
C SER A 203 4.27 -10.98 10.50
N SER A 204 5.39 -10.63 9.88
CA SER A 204 5.74 -11.09 8.53
C SER A 204 5.83 -12.61 8.44
N ARG A 205 6.31 -13.29 9.49
CA ARG A 205 6.40 -14.76 9.55
C ARG A 205 5.03 -15.43 9.68
N LEU A 206 4.13 -14.86 10.48
CA LEU A 206 2.79 -15.40 10.70
C LEU A 206 1.92 -15.34 9.45
N GLU A 207 1.93 -14.21 8.74
CA GLU A 207 1.09 -14.03 7.55
C GLU A 207 1.49 -14.92 6.37
N LEU A 208 2.79 -15.24 6.25
CA LEU A 208 3.36 -15.75 4.99
C LEU A 208 3.93 -17.17 5.07
N GLY A 209 4.22 -17.69 6.26
CA GLY A 209 5.18 -18.80 6.38
C GLY A 209 6.56 -18.41 5.81
N TYR A 210 7.51 -19.34 5.75
CA TYR A 210 8.92 -19.07 5.37
C TYR A 210 9.15 -18.57 3.92
N THR A 211 8.11 -18.37 3.10
CA THR A 211 8.24 -18.00 1.67
C THR A 211 7.59 -16.65 1.38
N ARG A 212 8.34 -15.57 1.60
CA ARG A 212 7.89 -14.22 1.21
C ARG A 212 8.11 -13.98 -0.29
N ASN A 213 7.06 -13.49 -0.96
CA ASN A 213 7.22 -12.65 -2.14
C ASN A 213 7.06 -11.19 -1.70
N PRO A 214 8.06 -10.31 -1.93
CA PRO A 214 7.94 -8.89 -1.62
C PRO A 214 6.67 -8.30 -2.25
N THR A 215 5.90 -7.56 -1.47
CA THR A 215 4.80 -6.74 -1.97
C THR A 215 5.31 -5.39 -2.43
N PHE A 216 4.51 -4.69 -3.22
CA PHE A 216 4.85 -3.37 -3.71
C PHE A 216 5.01 -2.32 -2.58
N PHE A 217 4.41 -2.57 -1.42
CA PHE A 217 4.44 -1.68 -0.26
C PHE A 217 5.57 -2.02 0.71
N ASP A 218 6.36 -3.06 0.45
CA ASP A 218 7.51 -3.43 1.26
C ASP A 218 8.73 -2.55 0.95
N THR A 219 8.73 -1.32 1.46
CA THR A 219 9.84 -0.37 1.31
C THR A 219 11.03 -0.70 2.22
N HIS A 220 10.74 -1.18 3.43
CA HIS A 220 11.71 -1.47 4.49
C HIS A 220 11.43 -2.84 5.15
N PRO A 221 11.97 -3.96 4.65
CA PRO A 221 11.76 -5.24 5.32
C PRO A 221 12.40 -5.24 6.72
N GLY A 222 11.62 -5.59 7.75
CA GLY A 222 12.15 -5.89 9.07
C GLY A 222 13.06 -7.11 9.02
N SER A 223 14.22 -7.04 9.68
CA SER A 223 15.13 -8.18 9.80
C SER A 223 15.61 -8.34 11.25
N GLU A 224 15.86 -9.59 11.66
CA GLU A 224 16.44 -9.89 12.97
C GLU A 224 17.81 -9.22 13.15
N GLU A 225 18.58 -9.11 12.07
CA GLU A 225 19.86 -8.40 12.04
C GLU A 225 19.68 -6.91 12.36
N ARG A 226 18.73 -6.22 11.72
CA ARG A 226 18.43 -4.82 12.02
C ARG A 226 17.93 -4.66 13.46
N ALA A 227 17.02 -5.53 13.90
CA ALA A 227 16.53 -5.48 15.28
C ALA A 227 17.68 -5.61 16.29
N ALA A 228 18.60 -6.57 16.08
CA ALA A 228 19.77 -6.76 16.94
C ALA A 228 20.74 -5.57 16.90
N ALA A 229 21.05 -5.03 15.71
CA ALA A 229 21.93 -3.87 15.58
C ALA A 229 21.35 -2.63 16.30
N ASN A 230 20.05 -2.39 16.16
CA ASN A 230 19.36 -1.31 16.86
C ASN A 230 19.33 -1.53 18.38
N ALA A 231 19.22 -2.78 18.86
CA ALA A 231 19.31 -3.09 20.29
C ALA A 231 20.68 -2.75 20.88
N VAL A 232 21.76 -3.04 20.14
CA VAL A 232 23.13 -2.69 20.55
C VAL A 232 23.30 -1.18 20.59
N ARG A 233 22.94 -0.47 19.52
CA ARG A 233 23.06 1.00 19.46
C ARG A 233 22.24 1.71 20.53
N ALA A 234 21.02 1.24 20.81
CA ALA A 234 20.16 1.83 21.84
C ALA A 234 20.83 1.89 23.22
N ARG A 235 21.71 0.94 23.55
CA ARG A 235 22.44 0.89 24.84
C ARG A 235 23.56 1.93 24.92
N GLU A 236 24.05 2.40 23.77
CA GLU A 236 25.14 3.37 23.66
C GLU A 236 24.63 4.82 23.62
N ILE A 237 23.37 5.00 23.21
CA ILE A 237 22.73 6.32 23.14
C ILE A 237 22.38 6.79 24.56
N ARG A 238 22.91 7.96 24.94
CA ARG A 238 22.52 8.64 26.18
C ARG A 238 21.20 9.37 25.96
N TRP A 239 20.21 9.07 26.79
CA TRP A 239 18.90 9.71 26.74
C TRP A 239 18.26 9.70 28.12
N GLN A 240 17.18 10.46 28.28
CA GLN A 240 16.34 10.47 29.47
C GLN A 240 14.88 10.55 29.05
N ARG A 241 14.02 9.76 29.70
CA ARG A 241 12.57 9.84 29.52
C ARG A 241 12.09 11.26 29.81
N ASP A 242 11.35 11.84 28.87
CA ASP A 242 10.53 13.00 29.16
C ASP A 242 9.35 12.56 30.06
N PRO A 243 9.27 13.03 31.33
CA PRO A 243 8.22 12.61 32.25
C PRO A 243 6.81 12.96 31.75
N ALA A 244 6.67 13.94 30.84
CA ALA A 244 5.38 14.30 30.26
C ALA A 244 4.80 13.23 29.33
N LEU A 245 5.61 12.25 28.89
CA LEU A 245 5.16 11.14 28.04
C LEU A 245 4.40 10.05 28.80
N GLY A 246 4.57 9.97 30.14
CA GLY A 246 3.92 8.95 30.95
C GLY A 246 4.28 7.51 30.54
N ASP A 247 3.33 6.58 30.74
CA ASP A 247 3.45 5.19 30.31
C ASP A 247 3.23 5.08 28.78
N PRO A 248 4.27 4.71 28.00
CA PRO A 248 4.20 4.70 26.55
C PRO A 248 3.26 3.61 26.02
N ARG A 249 3.08 2.49 26.73
CA ARG A 249 2.13 1.44 26.32
C ARG A 249 0.71 1.94 26.49
N ALA A 250 0.37 2.42 27.69
CA ALA A 250 -0.97 2.95 27.95
C ALA A 250 -1.31 4.15 27.04
N ALA A 251 -0.33 5.01 26.72
CA ALA A 251 -0.52 6.14 25.81
C ALA A 251 -0.96 5.70 24.41
N LEU A 252 -0.24 4.76 23.80
CA LEU A 252 -0.59 4.23 22.48
C LEU A 252 -1.90 3.44 22.51
N LEU A 253 -2.06 2.49 23.45
CA LEU A 253 -3.21 1.58 23.47
C LEU A 253 -4.54 2.33 23.60
N ARG A 254 -4.59 3.41 24.38
CA ARG A 254 -5.78 4.27 24.47
C ARG A 254 -6.13 4.94 23.14
N LYS A 255 -5.13 5.28 22.31
CA LYS A 255 -5.33 5.96 21.04
C LYS A 255 -5.81 5.03 19.92
N ILE A 256 -5.47 3.75 20.00
CA ILE A 256 -5.84 2.75 19.00
C ILE A 256 -7.02 1.86 19.44
N ALA A 257 -7.59 2.07 20.63
CA ALA A 257 -8.82 1.42 21.05
C ALA A 257 -9.96 1.78 20.07
N GLY A 258 -10.57 0.78 19.46
CA GLY A 258 -11.59 0.95 18.41
C GLY A 258 -11.06 1.02 16.98
N LEU A 259 -9.72 1.01 16.80
CA LEU A 259 -9.08 1.03 15.47
C LEU A 259 -9.51 -0.19 14.66
N GLU A 260 -9.96 0.04 13.43
CA GLU A 260 -10.36 -1.02 12.52
C GLU A 260 -9.14 -1.79 12.00
N VAL A 261 -9.16 -3.11 12.16
CA VAL A 261 -8.11 -4.03 11.69
C VAL A 261 -8.68 -4.98 10.64
N GLY A 262 -7.85 -5.39 9.69
CA GLY A 262 -8.30 -6.14 8.52
C GLY A 262 -9.06 -5.26 7.52
N GLN A 263 -9.90 -5.87 6.69
CA GLN A 263 -10.61 -5.16 5.62
C GLN A 263 -11.65 -4.19 6.19
N ARG A 264 -11.75 -2.98 5.60
CA ARG A 264 -12.74 -1.97 6.01
C ARG A 264 -14.01 -2.07 5.18
N PRO A 265 -15.18 -2.25 5.80
CA PRO A 265 -16.46 -2.24 5.08
C PRO A 265 -16.69 -0.99 4.23
N GLU A 266 -16.26 0.19 4.66
CA GLU A 266 -16.44 1.44 3.90
C GLU A 266 -15.72 1.39 2.54
N ALA A 267 -14.53 0.79 2.50
CA ALA A 267 -13.73 0.60 1.28
C ALA A 267 -14.11 -0.69 0.52
N GLY A 268 -15.05 -1.47 1.07
CA GLY A 268 -15.48 -2.76 0.56
C GLY A 268 -14.63 -3.94 1.04
N VAL A 269 -15.27 -5.10 1.12
CA VAL A 269 -14.73 -6.32 1.75
C VAL A 269 -14.88 -7.53 0.85
N PHE A 270 -13.90 -8.42 0.90
CA PHE A 270 -13.94 -9.74 0.30
C PHE A 270 -14.43 -10.80 1.29
N GLU A 271 -15.47 -11.52 0.88
CA GLU A 271 -15.94 -12.76 1.47
C GLU A 271 -15.71 -13.91 0.49
N GLY A 272 -14.64 -14.68 0.71
CA GLY A 272 -14.16 -15.61 -0.32
C GLY A 272 -13.83 -14.84 -1.59
N ASP A 273 -14.48 -15.17 -2.70
CA ASP A 273 -14.28 -14.49 -4.00
C ASP A 273 -15.33 -13.42 -4.31
N ARG A 274 -16.24 -13.16 -3.37
CA ARG A 274 -17.25 -12.10 -3.51
C ARG A 274 -16.73 -10.83 -2.85
N PHE A 275 -16.76 -9.73 -3.59
CA PHE A 275 -16.55 -8.39 -3.07
C PHE A 275 -17.89 -7.74 -2.75
N LEU A 276 -18.00 -7.09 -1.60
CA LEU A 276 -19.18 -6.39 -1.13
C LEU A 276 -18.78 -4.94 -0.80
N HIS A 277 -19.48 -3.97 -1.37
CA HIS A 277 -19.26 -2.57 -1.05
C HIS A 277 -20.53 -1.95 -0.45
N PRO A 278 -20.71 -1.95 0.88
CA PRO A 278 -21.95 -1.49 1.51
C PRO A 278 -22.25 -0.02 1.19
N ALA A 279 -21.25 0.87 1.24
CA ALA A 279 -21.47 2.28 0.98
C ALA A 279 -21.89 2.58 -0.47
N LEU A 280 -21.33 1.88 -1.47
CA LEU A 280 -21.70 2.03 -2.89
C LEU A 280 -22.85 1.11 -3.32
N GLY A 281 -23.19 0.11 -2.52
CA GLY A 281 -24.38 -0.72 -2.68
C GLY A 281 -24.27 -1.86 -3.70
N PHE A 282 -23.08 -2.26 -4.13
CA PHE A 282 -22.89 -3.33 -5.11
C PHE A 282 -22.08 -4.52 -4.58
N THR A 283 -22.23 -5.64 -5.28
CA THR A 283 -21.37 -6.81 -5.13
C THR A 283 -20.93 -7.34 -6.49
N VAL A 284 -19.74 -7.93 -6.53
CA VAL A 284 -19.16 -8.57 -7.71
C VAL A 284 -18.35 -9.79 -7.26
N ARG A 285 -18.33 -10.85 -8.06
CA ARG A 285 -17.56 -12.07 -7.80
C ARG A 285 -16.37 -12.16 -8.73
N PHE A 286 -15.19 -12.33 -8.16
CA PHE A 286 -13.94 -12.54 -8.87
C PHE A 286 -13.69 -14.03 -9.14
N PRO A 287 -12.82 -14.38 -10.10
CA PRO A 287 -12.50 -15.77 -10.38
C PRO A 287 -11.87 -16.46 -9.16
N PRO A 288 -12.26 -17.71 -8.84
CA PRO A 288 -11.76 -18.40 -7.66
C PRO A 288 -10.26 -18.67 -7.74
N GLY A 289 -9.59 -18.52 -6.60
CA GLY A 289 -8.15 -18.75 -6.48
C GLY A 289 -7.27 -17.66 -7.10
N TRP A 290 -7.85 -16.61 -7.68
CA TRP A 290 -7.07 -15.46 -8.14
C TRP A 290 -6.66 -14.58 -6.95
N LYS A 291 -5.47 -13.97 -7.05
CA LYS A 291 -4.95 -13.07 -6.01
C LYS A 291 -5.71 -11.75 -6.08
N LYS A 292 -6.50 -11.49 -5.04
CA LYS A 292 -7.38 -10.31 -4.92
C LYS A 292 -6.61 -9.09 -4.44
N SER A 293 -7.09 -7.91 -4.81
CA SER A 293 -6.58 -6.61 -4.38
C SER A 293 -7.73 -5.61 -4.32
N ASN A 294 -7.73 -4.74 -3.31
CA ASN A 294 -8.70 -3.66 -3.15
C ASN A 294 -7.97 -2.35 -2.90
N SER A 295 -8.33 -1.29 -3.61
CA SER A 295 -7.88 0.08 -3.38
C SER A 295 -9.04 1.06 -3.57
N ASN A 296 -8.85 2.33 -3.21
CA ASN A 296 -9.90 3.34 -3.38
C ASN A 296 -10.21 3.66 -4.85
N ARG A 297 -9.35 3.25 -5.78
CA ARG A 297 -9.55 3.47 -7.22
C ARG A 297 -10.20 2.28 -7.92
N ALA A 298 -9.87 1.07 -7.48
CA ALA A 298 -10.35 -0.14 -8.12
C ALA A 298 -10.26 -1.35 -7.19
N VAL A 299 -11.13 -2.32 -7.44
CA VAL A 299 -11.05 -3.66 -6.86
C VAL A 299 -10.75 -4.66 -7.97
N GLY A 300 -9.91 -5.65 -7.70
CA GLY A 300 -9.38 -6.51 -8.74
C GLY A 300 -8.95 -7.89 -8.28
N ALA A 301 -8.63 -8.74 -9.25
CA ALA A 301 -7.92 -9.97 -9.02
C ALA A 301 -6.96 -10.30 -10.17
N VAL A 302 -5.83 -10.90 -9.84
CA VAL A 302 -4.79 -11.35 -10.79
C VAL A 302 -4.69 -12.86 -10.73
N GLN A 303 -4.65 -13.51 -11.88
CA GLN A 303 -4.44 -14.94 -11.98
C GLN A 303 -3.09 -15.33 -11.34
N PRO A 304 -2.96 -16.47 -10.61
CA PRO A 304 -1.79 -16.74 -9.78
C PRO A 304 -0.41 -16.74 -10.47
N ARG A 305 -0.37 -17.02 -11.78
CA ARG A 305 0.84 -16.98 -12.62
C ARG A 305 1.02 -15.64 -13.34
N GLY A 306 0.15 -14.66 -13.09
CA GLY A 306 0.17 -13.35 -13.75
C GLY A 306 -0.32 -13.37 -15.19
N GLU A 307 -1.03 -14.44 -15.61
CA GLU A 307 -1.45 -14.64 -17.00
C GLU A 307 -2.63 -13.75 -17.42
N ALA A 308 -3.42 -13.28 -16.45
CA ALA A 308 -4.57 -12.41 -16.67
C ALA A 308 -4.89 -11.59 -15.43
N VAL A 309 -5.60 -10.49 -15.64
CA VAL A 309 -6.12 -9.60 -14.58
C VAL A 309 -7.57 -9.27 -14.87
N VAL A 310 -8.35 -9.04 -13.82
CA VAL A 310 -9.67 -8.40 -13.90
C VAL A 310 -9.76 -7.29 -12.86
N LEU A 311 -10.23 -6.12 -13.26
CA LEU A 311 -10.36 -4.92 -12.45
C LEU A 311 -11.77 -4.35 -12.57
N VAL A 312 -12.29 -3.78 -11.51
CA VAL A 312 -13.57 -3.08 -11.43
C VAL A 312 -13.29 -1.68 -10.89
N ALA A 313 -13.65 -0.66 -11.66
CA ALA A 313 -13.42 0.74 -11.31
C ALA A 313 -14.66 1.60 -11.61
N ALA A 314 -14.88 2.63 -10.81
CA ALA A 314 -15.88 3.68 -11.05
C ALA A 314 -15.20 4.92 -11.64
N ASP A 315 -14.74 4.81 -12.88
CA ASP A 315 -13.88 5.83 -13.52
C ASP A 315 -14.57 6.59 -14.66
N SER A 316 -15.89 6.42 -14.80
CA SER A 316 -16.66 6.99 -15.90
C SER A 316 -17.92 7.69 -15.39
N PRO A 317 -18.28 8.85 -15.98
CA PRO A 317 -19.47 9.62 -15.54
C PRO A 317 -20.77 8.85 -15.81
N PRO A 318 -21.89 9.24 -15.17
CA PRO A 318 -23.20 8.74 -15.54
C PRO A 318 -23.58 9.23 -16.96
N GLY A 319 -24.41 8.48 -17.66
CA GLY A 319 -24.87 8.83 -19.00
C GLY A 319 -25.35 7.63 -19.81
N GLU A 320 -25.62 7.84 -21.10
CA GLU A 320 -25.92 6.74 -22.03
C GLU A 320 -24.66 5.87 -22.20
N VAL A 321 -24.76 4.60 -21.81
CA VAL A 321 -23.60 3.72 -21.61
C VAL A 321 -22.74 3.54 -22.86
N GLY A 322 -23.34 3.51 -24.05
CA GLY A 322 -22.62 3.42 -25.32
C GLY A 322 -21.82 4.68 -25.63
N GLN A 323 -22.36 5.86 -25.36
CA GLN A 323 -21.63 7.13 -25.45
C GLN A 323 -20.49 7.21 -24.44
N VAL A 324 -20.73 6.80 -23.18
CA VAL A 324 -19.70 6.78 -22.13
C VAL A 324 -18.54 5.88 -22.54
N ALA A 325 -18.82 4.68 -23.05
CA ALA A 325 -17.79 3.75 -23.53
C ALA A 325 -16.96 4.35 -24.69
N ARG A 326 -17.62 4.98 -25.68
CA ARG A 326 -16.94 5.66 -26.80
C ARG A 326 -16.02 6.78 -26.33
N GLN A 327 -16.52 7.67 -25.48
CA GLN A 327 -15.71 8.79 -24.94
C GLN A 327 -14.54 8.29 -24.10
N TRP A 328 -14.70 7.19 -23.37
CA TRP A 328 -13.60 6.60 -22.61
C TRP A 328 -12.50 6.05 -23.54
N LEU A 329 -12.88 5.38 -24.64
CA LEU A 329 -11.94 4.87 -25.64
C LEU A 329 -11.16 5.99 -26.34
N GLU A 330 -11.83 7.09 -26.68
CA GLU A 330 -11.21 8.26 -27.34
C GLU A 330 -10.13 8.93 -26.48
N ARG A 331 -10.21 8.81 -25.15
CA ARG A 331 -9.22 9.37 -24.21
C ARG A 331 -7.96 8.51 -24.04
N GLN A 332 -7.93 7.29 -24.59
CA GLN A 332 -6.80 6.39 -24.40
C GLN A 332 -5.59 6.83 -25.21
N GLN A 333 -4.43 6.88 -24.55
CA GLN A 333 -3.14 7.13 -25.20
C GLN A 333 -2.11 6.08 -24.73
N PRO A 334 -1.56 5.26 -25.66
CA PRO A 334 -1.92 5.16 -27.08
C PRO A 334 -3.37 4.66 -27.28
N PRO A 335 -3.98 4.93 -28.46
CA PRO A 335 -5.33 4.43 -28.75
C PRO A 335 -5.36 2.90 -28.76
N LEU A 336 -6.51 2.34 -28.40
CA LEU A 336 -6.77 0.91 -28.44
C LEU A 336 -7.28 0.49 -29.83
N ASP A 337 -6.87 -0.70 -30.29
CA ASP A 337 -7.43 -1.32 -31.49
C ASP A 337 -8.71 -2.06 -31.12
N VAL A 338 -9.87 -1.50 -31.49
CA VAL A 338 -11.18 -2.02 -31.09
C VAL A 338 -11.62 -3.11 -32.06
N GLU A 339 -11.77 -4.33 -31.56
CA GLU A 339 -12.15 -5.53 -32.33
C GLU A 339 -13.69 -5.72 -32.37
N ASP A 340 -14.38 -5.46 -31.25
CA ASP A 340 -15.85 -5.53 -31.13
C ASP A 340 -16.35 -4.45 -30.15
N SER A 341 -17.54 -3.91 -30.39
CA SER A 341 -18.17 -2.92 -29.51
C SER A 341 -19.70 -2.98 -29.66
N ARG A 342 -20.40 -3.40 -28.60
CA ARG A 342 -21.82 -3.74 -28.69
C ARG A 342 -22.58 -3.61 -27.36
N PRO A 343 -23.91 -3.41 -27.40
CA PRO A 343 -24.74 -3.50 -26.21
C PRO A 343 -24.80 -4.93 -25.68
N VAL A 344 -24.86 -5.06 -24.35
CA VAL A 344 -25.06 -6.32 -23.63
C VAL A 344 -26.00 -6.10 -22.45
N LYS A 345 -26.55 -7.18 -21.87
CA LYS A 345 -27.30 -7.11 -20.62
C LYS A 345 -26.53 -7.77 -19.49
N ILE A 346 -26.40 -7.06 -18.37
CA ILE A 346 -25.81 -7.56 -17.12
C ILE A 346 -26.87 -7.50 -16.02
N GLY A 347 -27.35 -8.65 -15.56
CA GLY A 347 -28.40 -8.70 -14.53
C GLY A 347 -29.68 -7.93 -14.89
N GLY A 348 -30.01 -7.83 -16.19
CA GLY A 348 -31.14 -7.06 -16.70
C GLY A 348 -30.84 -5.58 -17.02
N VAL A 349 -29.71 -5.06 -16.55
CA VAL A 349 -29.24 -3.69 -16.82
C VAL A 349 -28.61 -3.61 -18.21
N ASP A 350 -28.95 -2.57 -18.96
CA ASP A 350 -28.30 -2.28 -20.24
C ASP A 350 -26.86 -1.80 -20.00
N ALA A 351 -25.92 -2.51 -20.59
CA ALA A 351 -24.49 -2.33 -20.44
C ALA A 351 -23.83 -2.30 -21.82
N TRP A 352 -22.56 -1.91 -21.88
CA TRP A 352 -21.80 -1.87 -23.12
C TRP A 352 -20.53 -2.72 -23.02
N ARG A 353 -20.28 -3.58 -24.01
CA ARG A 353 -19.06 -4.39 -24.07
C ARG A 353 -18.16 -3.94 -25.20
N VAL A 354 -16.87 -3.89 -24.92
CA VAL A 354 -15.82 -3.61 -25.91
C VAL A 354 -14.75 -4.68 -25.80
N GLU A 355 -14.41 -5.31 -26.92
CA GLU A 355 -13.21 -6.12 -27.08
C GLU A 355 -12.18 -5.26 -27.79
N ALA A 356 -10.99 -5.13 -27.22
CA ALA A 356 -9.93 -4.31 -27.77
C ALA A 356 -8.55 -4.93 -27.53
N SER A 357 -7.56 -4.48 -28.30
CA SER A 357 -6.18 -4.85 -28.12
C SER A 357 -5.26 -3.63 -28.08
N ALA A 358 -4.10 -3.80 -27.46
CA ALA A 358 -3.05 -2.78 -27.41
C ALA A 358 -1.68 -3.42 -27.54
N ALA A 359 -0.75 -2.70 -28.16
CA ALA A 359 0.65 -3.10 -28.17
C ALA A 359 1.23 -2.98 -26.74
N GLY A 360 1.65 -4.10 -26.17
CA GLY A 360 2.41 -4.15 -24.92
C GLY A 360 3.90 -4.35 -25.17
N ARG A 361 4.73 -4.10 -24.14
CA ARG A 361 6.20 -4.28 -24.25
C ARG A 361 6.63 -5.72 -24.52
N SER A 362 5.85 -6.69 -24.02
CA SER A 362 6.11 -8.13 -24.16
C SER A 362 5.23 -8.79 -25.23
N GLY A 363 4.54 -7.98 -26.06
CA GLY A 363 3.57 -8.44 -27.06
C GLY A 363 2.20 -7.80 -26.88
N ALA A 364 1.29 -8.08 -27.82
CA ALA A 364 -0.08 -7.57 -27.78
C ALA A 364 -0.84 -8.08 -26.54
N VAL A 365 -1.59 -7.18 -25.91
CA VAL A 365 -2.51 -7.47 -24.81
C VAL A 365 -3.93 -7.31 -25.35
N ARG A 366 -4.80 -8.27 -25.06
CA ARG A 366 -6.23 -8.17 -25.32
C ARG A 366 -6.97 -7.82 -24.04
N ALA A 367 -7.98 -6.98 -24.18
CA ALA A 367 -8.82 -6.50 -23.09
C ALA A 367 -10.30 -6.63 -23.45
N GLN A 368 -11.07 -7.16 -22.49
CA GLN A 368 -12.53 -7.13 -22.49
C GLN A 368 -12.98 -6.07 -21.47
N LEU A 369 -13.68 -5.05 -21.95
CA LEU A 369 -14.22 -3.95 -21.15
C LEU A 369 -15.75 -4.11 -21.10
N THR A 370 -16.35 -4.08 -19.91
CA THR A 370 -17.80 -4.02 -19.73
C THR A 370 -18.15 -2.78 -18.92
N PHE A 371 -18.89 -1.85 -19.52
CA PHE A 371 -19.40 -0.63 -18.89
C PHE A 371 -20.82 -0.89 -18.39
N ILE A 372 -21.08 -0.61 -17.12
CA ILE A 372 -22.32 -0.93 -16.41
C ILE A 372 -22.78 0.33 -15.65
N PRO A 373 -23.91 0.95 -16.04
CA PRO A 373 -24.51 2.03 -15.27
C PRO A 373 -24.97 1.52 -13.91
N PHE A 374 -24.55 2.17 -12.82
CA PHE A 374 -24.96 1.79 -11.47
C PHE A 374 -24.81 2.96 -10.48
N GLY A 375 -25.90 3.34 -9.83
CA GLY A 375 -25.96 4.55 -9.02
C GLY A 375 -25.69 5.79 -9.87
N ASP A 376 -24.86 6.70 -9.36
CA ASP A 376 -24.53 7.97 -10.02
C ASP A 376 -23.25 7.89 -10.88
N ALA A 377 -22.84 6.69 -11.30
CA ALA A 377 -21.63 6.47 -12.10
C ALA A 377 -21.81 5.34 -13.12
N THR A 378 -20.88 5.28 -14.07
CA THR A 378 -20.71 4.11 -14.95
C THR A 378 -19.49 3.32 -14.46
N TRP A 379 -19.73 2.09 -14.03
CA TRP A 379 -18.69 1.16 -13.61
C TRP A 379 -18.08 0.46 -14.80
N ARG A 380 -16.78 0.22 -14.75
CA ARG A 380 -16.05 -0.47 -15.81
C ARG A 380 -15.36 -1.70 -15.24
N ILE A 381 -15.71 -2.86 -15.79
CA ILE A 381 -15.05 -4.12 -15.53
C ILE A 381 -14.10 -4.40 -16.69
N THR A 382 -12.82 -4.52 -16.39
CA THR A 382 -11.75 -4.68 -17.39
C THR A 382 -11.02 -5.96 -17.10
N GLY A 383 -11.15 -6.94 -17.98
CA GLY A 383 -10.25 -8.08 -17.99
C GLY A 383 -9.18 -7.91 -19.06
N ALA A 384 -7.94 -8.25 -18.75
CA ALA A 384 -6.85 -8.17 -19.71
C ALA A 384 -5.90 -9.36 -19.57
N ALA A 385 -5.34 -9.78 -20.71
CA ALA A 385 -4.36 -10.86 -20.79
C ALA A 385 -3.51 -10.72 -22.06
N PRO A 386 -2.27 -11.28 -22.08
CA PRO A 386 -1.51 -11.41 -23.32
C PRO A 386 -2.36 -12.11 -24.41
N ALA A 387 -2.30 -11.64 -25.65
CA ALA A 387 -3.15 -12.12 -26.74
C ALA A 387 -3.18 -13.66 -26.90
N PRO A 388 -2.05 -14.40 -26.77
CA PRO A 388 -2.07 -15.87 -26.83
C PRO A 388 -2.85 -16.55 -25.70
N LEU A 389 -2.99 -15.88 -24.55
CA LEU A 389 -3.64 -16.41 -23.34
C LEU A 389 -5.07 -15.89 -23.16
N ALA A 390 -5.47 -14.83 -23.88
CA ALA A 390 -6.75 -14.15 -23.67
C ALA A 390 -7.97 -15.06 -23.74
N ARG A 391 -8.05 -15.91 -24.78
CA ARG A 391 -9.17 -16.87 -24.94
C ARG A 391 -9.32 -17.82 -23.74
N ARG A 392 -8.23 -18.16 -23.05
CA ARG A 392 -8.25 -19.06 -21.88
C ARG A 392 -8.94 -18.43 -20.67
N HIS A 393 -8.91 -17.10 -20.56
CA HIS A 393 -9.41 -16.35 -19.41
C HIS A 393 -10.70 -15.56 -19.69
N GLU A 394 -11.12 -15.50 -20.96
CA GLU A 394 -12.29 -14.75 -21.43
C GLU A 394 -13.56 -15.06 -20.63
N GLU A 395 -13.89 -16.33 -20.40
CA GLU A 395 -15.10 -16.70 -19.68
C GLU A 395 -15.04 -16.36 -18.18
N ALA A 396 -13.86 -16.46 -17.56
CA ALA A 396 -13.69 -16.06 -16.16
C ALA A 396 -13.88 -14.54 -15.97
N ILE A 397 -13.39 -13.75 -16.93
CA ILE A 397 -13.57 -12.30 -16.98
C ILE A 397 -15.05 -11.96 -17.23
N ALA A 398 -15.68 -12.60 -18.23
CA ALA A 398 -17.08 -12.38 -18.56
C ALA A 398 -18.01 -12.77 -17.41
N ALA A 399 -17.71 -13.85 -16.69
CA ALA A 399 -18.44 -14.28 -15.50
C ALA A 399 -18.34 -13.24 -14.36
N THR A 400 -17.16 -12.62 -14.17
CA THR A 400 -17.00 -11.51 -13.23
C THR A 400 -17.96 -10.37 -13.58
N ALA A 401 -18.00 -9.97 -14.86
CA ALA A 401 -18.92 -8.93 -15.31
C ALA A 401 -20.40 -9.28 -15.08
N ARG A 402 -20.81 -10.52 -15.40
CA ARG A 402 -22.20 -10.99 -15.20
C ARG A 402 -22.61 -11.08 -13.72
N SER A 403 -21.65 -11.12 -12.80
CA SER A 403 -21.91 -11.22 -11.36
C SER A 403 -22.16 -9.87 -10.69
N PHE A 404 -21.91 -8.75 -11.38
CA PHE A 404 -22.13 -7.41 -10.84
C PHE A 404 -23.62 -7.13 -10.63
N ARG A 405 -24.01 -6.78 -9.40
CA ARG A 405 -25.40 -6.47 -9.04
C ARG A 405 -25.50 -5.65 -7.75
N PRO A 406 -26.68 -5.06 -7.43
CA PRO A 406 -26.92 -4.50 -6.10
C PRO A 406 -26.71 -5.53 -4.97
N LEU A 407 -26.25 -5.06 -3.82
CA LEU A 407 -26.26 -5.81 -2.56
C LEU A 407 -27.70 -6.06 -2.09
N THR A 408 -27.97 -7.26 -1.57
CA THR A 408 -29.23 -7.50 -0.85
C THR A 408 -29.17 -6.93 0.57
N SER A 409 -30.33 -6.74 1.20
CA SER A 409 -30.40 -6.31 2.61
C SER A 409 -29.75 -7.32 3.56
N GLU A 410 -29.87 -8.61 3.26
CA GLU A 410 -29.23 -9.69 4.03
C GLU A 410 -27.71 -9.65 3.88
N GLU A 411 -27.18 -9.51 2.67
CA GLU A 411 -25.74 -9.36 2.43
C GLU A 411 -25.18 -8.11 3.11
N ARG A 412 -25.93 -7.02 3.10
CA ARG A 412 -25.55 -5.78 3.80
C ARG A 412 -25.51 -5.97 5.32
N ALA A 413 -26.51 -6.64 5.90
CA ALA A 413 -26.59 -6.88 7.34
C ALA A 413 -25.56 -7.91 7.83
N GLY A 414 -25.08 -8.79 6.95
CA GLY A 414 -24.06 -9.79 7.25
C GLY A 414 -22.63 -9.27 7.25
N ILE A 415 -22.37 -8.03 6.79
CA ILE A 415 -21.02 -7.47 6.81
C ILE A 415 -20.61 -7.18 8.25
N GLU A 416 -19.40 -7.60 8.59
CA GLU A 416 -18.81 -7.40 9.90
C GLU A 416 -17.56 -6.51 9.80
N VAL A 417 -17.25 -5.82 10.88
CA VAL A 417 -16.00 -5.05 11.06
C VAL A 417 -15.22 -5.65 12.22
N THR A 418 -13.89 -5.67 12.13
CA THR A 418 -13.04 -6.10 13.24
C THR A 418 -12.32 -4.89 13.81
N ARG A 419 -12.39 -4.71 15.13
CA ARG A 419 -11.79 -3.57 15.84
C ARG A 419 -10.81 -4.06 16.90
N VAL A 420 -9.77 -3.28 17.13
CA VAL A 420 -8.90 -3.46 18.30
C VAL A 420 -9.70 -3.07 19.54
N GLN A 421 -9.76 -3.96 20.52
CA GLN A 421 -10.17 -3.63 21.88
C GLN A 421 -9.00 -3.85 22.83
N ILE A 422 -9.00 -3.12 23.96
CA ILE A 422 -7.98 -3.23 24.98
C ILE A 422 -8.60 -3.93 26.19
N GLU A 423 -8.15 -5.14 26.46
CA GLU A 423 -8.53 -5.91 27.63
C GLU A 423 -7.51 -5.77 28.74
N THR A 424 -7.97 -5.96 29.97
CA THR A 424 -7.11 -6.08 31.14
C THR A 424 -6.94 -7.56 31.47
N ALA A 425 -5.70 -8.01 31.56
CA ALA A 425 -5.38 -9.39 31.91
C ALA A 425 -5.51 -9.65 33.42
N ARG A 426 -5.90 -10.89 33.74
CA ARG A 426 -5.88 -11.41 35.12
C ARG A 426 -4.50 -12.00 35.44
N ALA A 427 -4.15 -12.08 36.72
CA ALA A 427 -2.87 -12.64 37.17
C ALA A 427 -2.64 -14.05 36.61
N GLY A 428 -1.56 -14.24 35.85
CA GLY A 428 -1.19 -15.53 35.26
C GLY A 428 -2.10 -16.00 34.11
N GLU A 429 -3.02 -15.15 33.63
CA GLU A 429 -3.89 -15.46 32.50
C GLU A 429 -3.03 -15.69 31.25
N GLY A 430 -3.26 -16.80 30.56
CA GLY A 430 -2.65 -17.05 29.26
C GLY A 430 -3.49 -16.45 28.12
N ILE A 431 -2.88 -16.25 26.96
CA ILE A 431 -3.57 -15.70 25.78
C ILE A 431 -4.84 -16.49 25.43
N ALA A 432 -4.81 -17.82 25.47
CA ALA A 432 -5.97 -18.65 25.15
C ALA A 432 -7.14 -18.48 26.15
N GLU A 433 -6.84 -18.22 27.43
CA GLU A 433 -7.84 -17.96 28.47
C GLU A 433 -8.47 -16.59 28.27
N LEU A 434 -7.65 -15.57 28.06
CA LEU A 434 -8.07 -14.20 27.76
C LEU A 434 -8.92 -14.14 26.50
N SER A 435 -8.51 -14.83 25.43
CA SER A 435 -9.23 -14.83 24.15
C SER A 435 -10.64 -15.44 24.27
N ARG A 436 -10.82 -16.53 25.03
CA ARG A 436 -12.14 -17.11 25.27
C ARG A 436 -13.07 -16.17 26.03
N ARG A 437 -12.56 -15.50 27.06
CA ARG A 437 -13.35 -14.57 27.90
C ARG A 437 -13.77 -13.32 27.12
N SER A 438 -12.91 -12.82 26.25
CA SER A 438 -13.08 -11.53 25.57
C SER A 438 -13.66 -11.63 24.16
N ARG A 439 -13.89 -12.86 23.65
CA ARG A 439 -14.30 -13.13 22.26
C ARG A 439 -13.29 -12.60 21.24
N ASN A 440 -12.01 -12.66 21.61
CA ASN A 440 -10.92 -12.29 20.71
C ASN A 440 -10.91 -13.22 19.49
N VAL A 441 -10.95 -12.65 18.29
CA VAL A 441 -10.96 -13.39 17.02
C VAL A 441 -9.55 -13.64 16.47
N TRP A 442 -8.53 -12.99 17.03
CA TRP A 442 -7.14 -13.33 16.71
C TRP A 442 -6.77 -14.69 17.27
N SER A 443 -5.94 -15.42 16.52
CA SER A 443 -5.34 -16.66 17.02
C SER A 443 -4.42 -16.36 18.21
N VAL A 444 -4.00 -17.39 18.94
CA VAL A 444 -3.01 -17.23 20.03
C VAL A 444 -1.72 -16.60 19.50
N ASN A 445 -1.27 -17.02 18.31
CA ASN A 445 -0.05 -16.50 17.70
C ASN A 445 -0.20 -15.05 17.24
N ASP A 446 -1.32 -14.71 16.58
CA ASP A 446 -1.58 -13.33 16.16
C ASP A 446 -1.64 -12.43 17.40
N THR A 447 -2.39 -12.84 18.42
CA THR A 447 -2.51 -12.07 19.67
C THR A 447 -1.14 -11.89 20.33
N ALA A 448 -0.29 -12.91 20.32
CA ALA A 448 1.07 -12.81 20.88
C ALA A 448 1.92 -11.78 20.12
N VAL A 449 1.94 -11.85 18.78
CA VAL A 449 2.70 -10.93 17.93
C VAL A 449 2.20 -9.50 18.05
N TYR A 450 0.88 -9.30 17.96
CA TYR A 450 0.29 -7.99 18.12
C TYR A 450 0.58 -7.44 19.51
N ASN A 451 0.78 -8.25 20.55
CA ASN A 451 1.13 -7.77 21.89
C ASN A 451 2.63 -7.76 22.21
N GLY A 452 3.50 -8.13 21.26
CA GLY A 452 4.95 -8.16 21.47
C GLY A 452 5.41 -9.21 22.49
N VAL A 453 4.66 -10.31 22.63
CA VAL A 453 4.94 -11.40 23.58
C VAL A 453 5.01 -12.75 22.87
N PHE A 454 5.44 -13.79 23.58
CA PHE A 454 5.40 -15.17 23.10
C PHE A 454 4.02 -15.82 23.31
N ALA A 455 3.72 -16.87 22.55
CA ALA A 455 2.43 -17.56 22.59
C ALA A 455 2.11 -18.21 23.95
N ASP A 456 3.13 -18.57 24.72
CA ASP A 456 3.05 -19.15 26.06
C ASP A 456 3.15 -18.11 27.19
N HIS A 457 3.17 -16.82 26.84
CA HIS A 457 3.25 -15.73 27.81
C HIS A 457 2.10 -15.77 28.83
N ARG A 458 2.45 -15.46 30.08
CA ARG A 458 1.54 -15.36 31.22
C ARG A 458 1.52 -13.92 31.69
N PHE A 459 0.37 -13.26 31.53
CA PHE A 459 0.24 -11.83 31.79
C PHE A 459 0.24 -11.53 33.29
N ALA A 460 0.75 -10.34 33.63
CA ALA A 460 0.59 -9.79 34.96
C ALA A 460 -0.86 -9.29 35.19
N GLU A 461 -1.27 -9.19 36.45
CA GLU A 461 -2.55 -8.56 36.78
C GLU A 461 -2.56 -7.10 36.33
N GLY A 462 -3.63 -6.68 35.65
CA GLY A 462 -3.77 -5.30 35.20
C GLY A 462 -3.08 -5.01 33.87
N GLU A 463 -2.37 -5.97 33.28
CA GLU A 463 -1.66 -5.76 32.02
C GLU A 463 -2.64 -5.50 30.88
N LEU A 464 -2.36 -4.47 30.07
CA LEU A 464 -3.18 -4.10 28.93
C LEU A 464 -2.83 -4.97 27.72
N VAL A 465 -3.83 -5.64 27.15
CA VAL A 465 -3.68 -6.58 26.05
C VAL A 465 -4.59 -6.16 24.90
N LYS A 466 -4.00 -5.98 23.70
CA LYS A 466 -4.74 -5.80 22.45
C LYS A 466 -5.41 -7.11 22.07
N ILE A 467 -6.69 -7.03 21.77
CA ILE A 467 -7.46 -8.11 21.15
C ILE A 467 -8.17 -7.58 19.92
N ALA A 468 -8.57 -8.47 19.03
CA ALA A 468 -9.48 -8.14 17.93
C ALA A 468 -10.87 -8.67 18.26
N VAL A 469 -11.88 -7.83 18.17
CA VAL A 469 -13.28 -8.24 18.34
C VAL A 469 -14.02 -7.93 17.04
N ARG A 470 -14.85 -8.88 16.62
CA ARG A 470 -15.69 -8.72 15.44
C ARG A 470 -17.09 -8.26 15.85
N GLU A 471 -17.60 -7.28 15.12
CA GLU A 471 -18.87 -6.61 15.39
C GLU A 471 -19.65 -6.45 14.07
N PRO A 472 -20.99 -6.47 14.09
CA PRO A 472 -21.78 -6.12 12.93
C PRO A 472 -21.44 -4.73 12.41
N TYR A 473 -21.24 -4.60 11.10
CA TYR A 473 -20.99 -3.31 10.48
C TYR A 473 -22.29 -2.52 10.32
N VAL A 474 -22.35 -1.36 10.94
CA VAL A 474 -23.44 -0.39 10.75
C VAL A 474 -22.91 0.72 9.87
N SER A 475 -23.41 0.81 8.65
CA SER A 475 -23.06 1.91 7.75
C SER A 475 -23.43 3.24 8.41
N PRO A 476 -22.53 4.23 8.43
CA PRO A 476 -22.89 5.59 8.80
C PRO A 476 -24.10 6.04 7.96
N ALA A 477 -25.10 6.65 8.59
CA ALA A 477 -26.19 7.29 7.87
C ALA A 477 -25.58 8.39 6.98
N ARG A 478 -25.84 8.33 5.67
CA ARG A 478 -25.43 9.38 4.72
C ARG A 478 -26.28 10.63 4.90
#